data_AF-A0A9D8ENL5-F1
#
_entry.id   AF-A0A9D8ENL5-F1
#
_cell.length_a   1.000
_cell.length_b   1.000
_cell.length_c   1.000
_cell.angle_alpha   90.00
_cell.angle_beta   90.00
_cell.angle_gamma   90.00
#
_symmetry.space_group_name_H-M   'P 1'
#
loop_
_entity.id
_entity.type
_entity.pdbx_description
1 polymer ?
#
loop_
_entity_poly.entity_id
_entity_poly.type
_entity_poly.pdbx_seq_one_letter_code
_entity_poly.pdbx_strand_id
1 'polypeptide(L)' 'MSSYKTKSVILKSLNLGEADRIIRLYSQDNGIIDSVAKGVRRIKSKFGGRLELFNFVEVEISKGRNL' A
#
# COMPACT_ATOMS: atom_id res chain seq x y z
N MET A 1 3.48 1.39 -17.91
CA MET A 1 3.93 1.79 -16.55
C MET A 1 4.57 0.57 -15.93
N SER A 2 5.80 0.65 -15.42
CA SER A 2 6.44 -0.50 -14.77
C SER A 2 5.85 -0.67 -13.37
N SER A 3 5.05 -1.70 -13.18
CA SER A 3 4.78 -2.22 -11.85
C SER A 3 5.89 -3.18 -11.45
N TYR A 4 6.13 -3.31 -10.14
CA TYR A 4 7.02 -4.33 -9.60
C TYR A 4 6.40 -4.92 -8.34
N LYS A 5 6.72 -6.19 -8.08
CA LYS A 5 6.31 -6.90 -6.88
C LYS A 5 7.42 -6.86 -5.84
N THR A 6 7.07 -6.69 -4.59
CA THR A 6 8.03 -6.75 -3.49
C THR A 6 7.34 -7.18 -2.20
N LYS A 7 8.08 -7.88 -1.34
CA LYS A 7 7.63 -8.24 0.01
C LYS A 7 7.91 -7.08 0.95
N SER A 8 6.92 -6.74 1.78
CA SER A 8 6.98 -5.53 2.60
C SER A 8 6.22 -5.68 3.92
N VAL A 9 6.64 -4.90 4.93
CA VAL A 9 5.88 -4.71 6.17
C VAL A 9 5.21 -3.34 6.16
N ILE A 10 3.93 -3.28 6.54
CA ILE A 10 3.21 -2.01 6.69
C ILE A 10 3.66 -1.30 7.98
N LEU A 11 4.20 -0.10 7.85
CA LEU A 11 4.69 0.73 8.96
C LEU A 11 3.72 1.83 9.36
N LYS A 12 2.85 2.27 8.44
CA LYS A 12 1.86 3.31 8.69
C LYS A 12 0.67 3.14 7.76
N SER A 13 -0.52 3.48 8.25
CA SER A 13 -1.75 3.50 7.47
C SER A 13 -2.53 4.76 7.84
N LEU A 14 -2.86 5.59 6.85
CA LEU A 14 -3.60 6.84 7.01
C LEU A 14 -4.77 6.87 6.03
N ASN A 15 -5.93 7.35 6.47
CA ASN A 15 -7.07 7.53 5.57
C ASN A 15 -6.79 8.65 4.57
N LEU A 16 -7.05 8.38 3.30
CA LEU A 16 -7.00 9.36 2.21
C LEU A 16 -8.39 9.46 1.59
N GLY A 17 -9.04 10.60 1.78
CA GLY A 17 -10.42 10.80 1.33
C GLY A 17 -11.38 9.73 1.91
N GLU A 18 -12.36 9.32 1.10
CA GLU A 18 -13.39 8.36 1.53
C GLU A 18 -13.00 6.90 1.29
N ALA A 19 -12.37 6.61 0.15
CA ALA A 19 -12.18 5.24 -0.32
C ALA A 19 -10.74 4.71 -0.20
N ASP A 20 -9.77 5.59 0.04
CA ASP A 20 -8.35 5.27 -0.13
C ASP A 20 -7.58 5.35 1.19
N ARG A 21 -6.36 4.82 1.21
CA ARG A 21 -5.39 5.02 2.29
C ARG A 21 -4.01 5.36 1.72
N ILE A 22 -3.27 6.21 2.42
CA ILE A 22 -1.82 6.32 2.26
C ILE A 22 -1.20 5.28 3.20
N ILE A 23 -0.35 4.42 2.64
CA ILE A 23 0.41 3.43 3.39
C ILE A 23 1.90 3.73 3.28
N ARG A 24 2.60 3.60 4.40
CA ARG A 24 4.06 3.51 4.43
C ARG A 24 4.44 2.06 4.60
N LEU A 25 5.28 1.56 3.72
CA LEU A 25 5.74 0.18 3.74
C LEU A 25 7.26 0.12 3.68
N TYR A 26 7.85 -0.84 4.38
CA TYR A 26 9.26 -1.17 4.26
C TYR A 26 9.39 -2.39 3.35
N SER A 27 9.86 -2.15 2.13
CA SER A 27 10.12 -3.16 1.11
C SER A 27 11.50 -3.76 1.28
N GLN A 28 11.59 -5.06 0.97
CA GLN A 28 12.86 -5.78 0.95
C GLN A 28 13.85 -5.23 -0.09
N ASP A 29 13.36 -4.78 -1.24
CA ASP A 29 14.20 -4.42 -2.40
C ASP A 29 14.42 -2.91 -2.51
N ASN A 30 13.46 -2.11 -2.04
CA ASN A 30 13.40 -0.67 -2.31
C ASN A 30 13.36 0.20 -1.03
N GLY A 31 13.45 -0.41 0.16
CA GLY A 31 13.43 0.30 1.43
C GLY A 31 12.06 0.91 1.76
N ILE A 32 12.04 2.11 2.35
CA ILE A 32 10.79 2.77 2.75
C ILE A 32 10.12 3.38 1.52
N ILE A 33 8.84 3.03 1.32
CA ILE A 33 8.01 3.52 0.22
C ILE A 33 6.70 4.03 0.80
N ASP A 34 6.31 5.24 0.38
CA ASP A 34 4.95 5.76 0.61
C ASP A 34 4.13 5.49 -0.67
N SER A 35 2.93 4.93 -0.51
CA SER A 35 2.06 4.58 -1.63
C SER A 35 0.58 4.79 -1.30
N VAL A 36 -0.22 5.01 -2.34
CA VAL A 36 -1.68 5.14 -2.21
C VAL A 36 -2.36 3.82 -2.54
N ALA A 37 -2.98 3.22 -1.53
CA ALA A 37 -3.86 2.07 -1.69
C ALA A 37 -5.26 2.55 -2.09
N LYS A 38 -5.49 2.65 -3.41
CA LYS A 38 -6.77 3.10 -3.98
C LYS A 38 -7.90 2.09 -3.73
N GLY A 39 -9.06 2.58 -3.32
CA GLY A 39 -10.29 1.83 -3.10
C GLY A 39 -10.23 0.87 -1.90
N VAL A 40 -9.17 0.90 -1.10
CA VAL A 40 -8.93 -0.07 -0.02
C VAL A 40 -10.01 -0.05 1.06
N ARG A 41 -10.67 1.10 1.27
CA ARG A 41 -11.73 1.29 2.27
C ARG A 41 -13.14 1.04 1.72
N ARG A 42 -13.31 0.73 0.43
CA ARG A 42 -14.62 0.37 -0.12
C ARG A 42 -15.13 -0.90 0.57
N ILE A 43 -16.44 -0.99 0.82
CA ILE A 43 -17.07 -2.16 1.47
C ILE A 43 -16.72 -3.48 0.75
N LYS A 44 -16.60 -3.45 -0.58
CA LYS A 44 -16.26 -4.62 -1.41
C LYS A 44 -14.74 -4.86 -1.56
N SER A 45 -13.90 -4.08 -0.90
CA SER A 45 -12.44 -4.22 -0.98
C SER A 45 -11.98 -5.49 -0.27
N LYS A 46 -11.20 -6.31 -0.96
CA LYS A 46 -10.54 -7.49 -0.40
C LYS A 46 -9.22 -7.16 0.33
N PHE A 47 -8.77 -5.91 0.25
CA PHE A 47 -7.44 -5.48 0.68
C PHE A 47 -7.43 -4.75 2.02
N GLY A 48 -8.61 -4.33 2.53
CA GLY A 48 -8.76 -3.55 3.77
C GLY A 48 -7.93 -4.07 4.94
N GLY A 49 -8.24 -5.30 5.39
CA GLY A 49 -7.54 -5.93 6.51
C GLY A 49 -6.11 -6.38 6.21
N ARG A 50 -5.73 -6.52 4.93
CA ARG A 50 -4.37 -6.94 4.54
C ARG A 50 -3.37 -5.80 4.70
N LEU A 51 -3.80 -4.56 4.50
CA LEU A 51 -2.97 -3.35 4.61
C LEU A 51 -3.07 -2.68 5.99
N GLU A 52 -3.26 -3.49 7.03
CA GLU A 52 -3.19 -3.05 8.42
C GLU A 52 -1.74 -3.04 8.93
N LEU A 53 -1.54 -2.30 10.03
CA LEU A 53 -0.22 -2.07 10.61
C LEU A 53 0.49 -3.38 10.95
N PHE A 54 1.79 -3.47 10.64
CA PHE A 54 2.68 -4.60 10.88
C PHE A 54 2.39 -5.89 10.12
N ASN A 55 1.40 -5.89 9.22
CA ASN A 55 1.22 -7.02 8.32
C ASN A 55 2.39 -7.12 7.35
N PHE A 56 2.89 -8.36 7.18
CA PHE A 56 3.80 -8.72 6.12
C PHE A 56 3.01 -9.12 4.87
N VAL A 57 3.22 -8.39 3.78
CA VAL A 57 2.45 -8.54 2.55
C VAL A 57 3.36 -8.53 1.32
N GLU A 58 2.97 -9.26 0.29
CA GLU A 58 3.50 -9.08 -1.05
C GLU A 58 2.62 -8.08 -1.80
N VAL A 59 3.21 -6.97 -2.22
CA VAL A 59 2.51 -5.86 -2.88
C VAL A 59 3.04 -5.69 -4.30
N GLU A 60 2.14 -5.34 -5.21
CA GLU A 60 2.50 -4.88 -6.55
C GLU A 60 2.32 -3.37 -6.61
N ILE A 61 3.43 -2.64 -6.79
CA ILE A 61 3.47 -1.18 -6.75
C ILE A 61 3.64 -0.67 -8.18
N SER A 62 2.69 0.14 -8.62
CA SER A 62 2.79 0.89 -9.88
C SER A 62 3.42 2.25 -9.61
N LYS A 63 4.55 2.56 -10.26
CA LYS A 63 5.20 3.87 -10.11
C LYS A 63 4.41 4.96 -10.86
N GLY A 64 3.77 5.86 -10.11
CA GLY A 64 3.02 7.00 -10.64
C GLY A 64 3.89 8.22 -10.98
N ARG A 65 3.28 9.29 -11.50
CA ARG A 65 3.93 10.61 -11.72
C ARG A 65 4.13 11.39 -10.42
N ASN A 66 3.25 11.16 -9.44
CA ASN A 66 3.32 11.64 -8.06
C ASN A 66 2.85 10.46 -7.18
N LEU A 67 3.41 10.34 -5.96
CA LEU A 67 3.19 9.30 -4.94
C LEU A 67 2.40 8.06 -5.38
#